data_AF-M3A207-F1
#
_entry.id   AF-M3A207-F1
#
_cell.length_a   1.000
_cell.length_b   1.000
_cell.length_c   1.000
_cell.angle_alpha   90.00
_cell.angle_beta   90.00
_cell.angle_gamma   90.00
#
_symmetry.space_group_name_H-M   'P 1'
#
loop_
_entity.id
_entity.type
_entity.pdbx_description
1 polymer ?
#
loop_
_entity_poly.entity_id
_entity_poly.type
_entity_poly.pdbx_seq_one_letter_code
_entity_poly.pdbx_strand_id
1 'polypeptide(L)'
;MRLLLTQSQVSVALSSGVVVFFTLLLFLSGYVLQQKTVKGLQDAVRPRIPQRPPGSEAQEPEIVELSRSRLFGGNGGERIVRTDFDREVHSSAAGHRLDWNRLAHIQLVRNHHDMCSAIMILAELHKQKSPARRLLLFPKAWAEQKKAEKGETEDPYVQSTRRLMRLAARRYHVELHPIAPIRTVKNKDGEDVETYSLVSAYAVQNDFDRLLTIETPGMLLDAEPLDAILGFTEAAPFVMLHDTVKNDNVHSEDMFLLQPSKTLYNTLTKTLEEEAYSGFNDTYLASLFPEPVLLASSSESSALIRSVGTLHHAGHDFNQTAYLDNVAYIRFSDPKLPGPEYDVPWADKVAARPKNKDADWTWTKLYGEFAQMRMEICGLDLDSWRP
;
A
#
# COMPACT_ATOMS: atom_id res chain seq x y z
N MET A 1 -3.52 -33.71 76.14
CA MET A 1 -3.32 -34.87 75.25
C MET A 1 -2.17 -34.54 74.30
N ARG A 2 -0.95 -35.05 74.57
CA ARG A 2 0.22 -34.84 73.70
C ARG A 2 0.16 -35.91 72.61
N LEU A 3 -0.08 -35.50 71.36
CA LEU A 3 0.05 -36.39 70.20
C LEU A 3 1.55 -36.69 70.00
N LEU A 4 1.96 -37.92 70.30
CA LEU A 4 3.26 -38.45 69.94
C LEU A 4 3.18 -38.88 68.46
N LEU A 5 3.60 -37.99 67.57
CA LEU A 5 3.75 -38.31 66.14
C LEU A 5 4.80 -39.43 66.00
N THR A 6 4.43 -40.52 65.34
CA THR A 6 5.37 -41.63 65.08
C THR A 6 6.41 -41.19 64.04
N GLN A 7 7.63 -41.71 64.13
CA GLN A 7 8.73 -41.38 63.20
C GLN A 7 8.33 -41.53 61.71
N SER A 8 7.45 -42.50 61.41
CA SER A 8 6.89 -42.71 60.06
C SER A 8 5.99 -41.57 59.59
N GLN A 9 5.19 -40.96 60.47
CA GLN A 9 4.32 -39.82 60.14
C GLN A 9 5.14 -38.57 59.82
N VAL A 10 6.24 -38.36 60.53
CA VAL A 10 7.16 -37.24 60.27
C VAL A 10 7.85 -37.40 58.92
N SER A 11 8.31 -38.61 58.58
CA SER A 11 8.96 -38.89 57.29
C SER A 11 8.01 -38.69 56.10
N VAL A 12 6.75 -39.15 56.21
CA VAL A 12 5.76 -39.00 55.15
C VAL A 12 5.33 -37.53 54.98
N ALA A 13 5.16 -36.80 56.08
CA ALA A 13 4.87 -35.37 56.02
C ALA A 13 6.00 -34.58 55.37
N LEU A 14 7.26 -34.91 55.69
CA LEU A 14 8.43 -34.27 55.10
C LEU A 14 8.53 -34.57 53.59
N SER A 15 8.37 -35.82 53.18
CA SER A 15 8.44 -36.20 51.75
C SER A 15 7.29 -35.60 50.95
N SER A 16 6.07 -35.59 51.49
CA SER A 16 4.92 -34.95 50.85
C SER A 16 5.12 -33.44 50.71
N GLY A 17 5.71 -32.78 51.71
CA GLY A 17 6.03 -31.34 51.66
C GLY A 17 7.03 -31.01 50.55
N VAL A 18 8.07 -31.84 50.39
CA VAL A 18 9.07 -31.67 49.33
C VAL A 18 8.43 -31.83 47.94
N VAL A 19 7.61 -32.85 47.72
CA VAL A 19 6.92 -33.06 46.43
C VAL A 19 5.99 -31.89 46.11
N VAL A 20 5.18 -31.44 47.06
CA VAL A 20 4.29 -30.29 46.86
C VAL A 20 5.10 -29.02 46.54
N PHE A 21 6.20 -28.77 47.25
CA PHE A 21 7.05 -27.62 46.99
C PHE A 21 7.65 -27.63 45.57
N PHE A 22 8.21 -28.76 45.12
CA PHE A 22 8.79 -28.86 43.78
C PHE A 22 7.74 -28.78 42.68
N THR A 23 6.55 -29.37 42.87
CA THR A 23 5.45 -29.24 41.90
C THR A 23 4.96 -27.79 41.79
N LEU A 24 4.90 -27.06 42.91
CA LEU A 24 4.51 -25.65 42.92
C LEU A 24 5.57 -24.76 42.24
N LEU A 25 6.86 -25.05 42.43
CA LEU A 25 7.95 -24.37 41.72
C LEU A 25 7.90 -24.62 40.21
N LEU A 26 7.65 -25.85 39.77
CA LEU A 26 7.50 -26.18 38.35
C LEU A 26 6.29 -25.44 37.75
N PHE A 27 5.18 -25.39 38.48
CA PHE A 27 3.99 -24.66 38.06
C PHE A 27 4.25 -23.15 37.93
N LEU A 28 4.90 -22.53 38.93
CA LEU A 28 5.26 -21.11 38.89
C LEU A 28 6.25 -20.81 37.75
N SER A 29 7.21 -21.70 37.48
CA SER A 29 8.14 -21.55 36.36
C SER A 29 7.40 -21.55 35.02
N GLY A 30 6.45 -22.48 34.83
CA GLY A 30 5.61 -22.52 33.63
C GLY A 30 4.73 -21.28 33.49
N TYR A 31 4.13 -20.83 34.59
CA TYR A 31 3.28 -19.64 34.63
C TYR A 31 4.04 -18.36 34.23
N VAL A 32 5.24 -18.14 34.76
CA VAL A 32 6.07 -16.97 34.42
C VAL A 32 6.48 -17.00 32.94
N LEU A 33 6.80 -18.18 32.40
CA LEU A 33 7.15 -18.31 30.98
C LEU A 33 5.96 -17.96 30.08
N GLN A 34 4.77 -18.48 30.41
CA GLN A 34 3.53 -18.21 29.67
C GLN A 34 3.13 -16.73 29.73
N GLN A 35 3.26 -16.07 30.88
CA GLN A 35 3.01 -14.63 30.97
C GLN A 35 3.96 -13.81 30.09
N LYS A 36 5.24 -14.17 30.02
CA LYS A 36 6.20 -13.48 29.13
C LYS A 36 5.82 -13.65 27.66
N THR A 37 5.41 -14.85 27.26
CA THR A 37 4.97 -15.10 25.87
C THR A 37 3.69 -14.33 25.53
N VAL A 38 2.69 -14.34 26.41
CA VAL A 38 1.44 -13.59 26.18
C VAL A 38 1.69 -12.09 26.12
N LYS A 39 2.54 -11.54 27.00
CA LYS A 39 2.90 -10.12 26.98
C LYS A 39 3.66 -9.75 25.70
N GLY A 40 4.62 -10.57 25.28
CA GLY A 40 5.33 -10.39 24.01
C GLY A 40 4.42 -10.46 22.78
N LEU A 41 3.45 -11.38 22.78
CA LEU A 41 2.44 -11.46 21.72
C LEU A 41 1.48 -10.26 21.74
N GLN A 42 1.06 -9.81 22.91
CA GLN A 42 0.24 -8.59 23.04
C GLN A 42 1.01 -7.35 22.55
N ASP A 43 2.29 -7.24 22.85
CA ASP A 43 3.14 -6.13 22.38
C ASP A 43 3.39 -6.20 20.87
N ALA A 44 3.47 -7.39 20.28
CA ALA A 44 3.55 -7.58 18.83
C ALA A 44 2.21 -7.33 18.10
N VAL A 45 1.07 -7.50 18.77
CA VAL A 45 -0.28 -7.36 18.18
C VAL A 45 -0.88 -5.98 18.39
N ARG A 46 -0.44 -5.21 19.39
CA ARG A 46 -0.90 -3.83 19.58
C ARG A 46 -0.55 -2.99 18.34
N PRO A 47 -1.51 -2.22 17.78
CA PRO A 47 -1.18 -1.25 16.76
C PRO A 47 -0.15 -0.29 17.35
N ARG A 48 1.03 -0.20 16.73
CA ARG A 48 2.12 0.68 17.17
C ARG A 48 1.69 2.12 16.93
N ILE A 49 0.97 2.70 17.88
CA ILE A 49 0.73 4.13 17.92
C ILE A 49 1.99 4.77 18.51
N PRO A 50 2.73 5.60 17.76
CA PRO A 50 3.99 6.18 18.21
C PRO A 50 3.83 7.03 19.48
N GLN A 51 4.66 6.81 20.49
CA GLN A 51 4.82 7.71 21.64
C GLN A 51 6.29 8.10 21.79
N ARG A 52 6.49 9.39 22.10
CA ARG A 52 7.79 10.08 22.19
C ARG A 52 8.66 9.56 23.35
N PRO A 53 9.98 9.33 23.15
CA PRO A 53 10.94 9.25 24.24
C PRO A 53 11.35 10.64 24.75
N PRO A 54 11.61 10.81 26.05
CA PRO A 54 11.98 12.10 26.62
C PRO A 54 13.44 12.46 26.33
N GLY A 55 13.64 13.57 25.61
CA GLY A 55 14.81 14.45 25.75
C GLY A 55 16.06 14.06 24.96
N SER A 56 16.21 14.63 23.77
CA SER A 56 17.51 15.07 23.25
C SER A 56 17.29 16.17 22.19
N GLU A 57 18.14 17.18 22.23
CA GLU A 57 17.99 18.49 21.60
C GLU A 57 17.97 18.43 20.06
N ALA A 58 17.22 19.38 19.47
CA ALA A 58 16.99 19.50 18.05
C ALA A 58 18.28 19.82 17.27
N GLN A 59 18.62 18.98 16.29
CA GLN A 59 19.54 19.33 15.21
C GLN A 59 18.73 19.61 13.94
N GLU A 60 18.98 20.78 13.36
CA GLU A 60 18.36 21.34 12.17
C GLU A 60 18.78 20.53 10.91
N PRO A 61 17.87 20.23 9.96
CA PRO A 61 18.20 19.38 8.82
C PRO A 61 19.12 20.11 7.83
N GLU A 62 20.20 19.43 7.45
CA GLU A 62 21.23 19.92 6.52
C GLU A 62 20.71 19.89 5.06
N ILE A 63 20.62 21.07 4.44
CA ILE A 63 20.23 21.23 3.02
C ILE A 63 21.47 20.96 2.16
N VAL A 64 21.46 19.87 1.38
CA VAL A 64 22.55 19.56 0.43
C VAL A 64 22.13 19.95 -0.98
N GLU A 65 22.73 21.00 -1.53
CA GLU A 65 22.62 21.38 -2.95
C GLU A 65 23.49 20.44 -3.83
N LEU A 66 22.85 19.69 -4.74
CA LEU A 66 23.55 18.92 -5.78
C LEU A 66 23.32 19.57 -7.15
N SER A 67 24.39 19.71 -7.92
CA SER A 67 24.42 20.40 -9.21
C SER A 67 23.65 19.65 -10.31
N ARG A 68 22.83 20.40 -11.06
CA ARG A 68 21.77 19.94 -11.99
C ARG A 68 22.26 19.59 -13.41
N SER A 69 21.54 18.69 -14.09
CA SER A 69 21.70 18.40 -15.52
C SER A 69 21.00 19.44 -16.41
N ARG A 70 21.56 19.70 -17.60
CA ARG A 70 21.21 20.83 -18.49
C ARG A 70 19.96 20.61 -19.37
N LEU A 71 19.12 19.63 -19.07
CA LEU A 71 18.00 19.23 -19.94
C LEU A 71 16.65 19.84 -19.56
N PHE A 72 16.52 20.45 -18.37
CA PHE A 72 15.33 21.18 -17.95
C PHE A 72 15.63 22.67 -17.88
N GLY A 73 15.08 23.42 -18.84
CA GLY A 73 15.27 24.85 -18.97
C GLY A 73 14.48 25.65 -17.94
N GLY A 74 15.15 26.63 -17.33
CA GLY A 74 14.62 27.98 -17.10
C GLY A 74 13.61 28.19 -15.96
N ASN A 75 14.13 28.64 -14.82
CA ASN A 75 13.43 29.41 -13.77
C ASN A 75 12.30 28.71 -13.00
N GLY A 76 12.69 27.78 -12.12
CA GLY A 76 11.88 27.28 -11.01
C GLY A 76 12.73 26.35 -10.15
N GLY A 77 12.89 26.63 -8.86
CA GLY A 77 13.64 25.76 -7.97
C GLY A 77 12.80 24.52 -7.62
N GLU A 78 12.97 23.41 -8.33
CA GLU A 78 12.34 22.14 -7.92
C GLU A 78 12.81 21.76 -6.51
N ARG A 79 11.86 21.69 -5.58
CA ARG A 79 12.08 21.32 -4.18
C ARG A 79 11.88 19.82 -4.04
N ILE A 80 12.97 19.06 -4.03
CA ILE A 80 12.93 17.64 -3.70
C ILE A 80 12.84 17.53 -2.17
N VAL A 81 11.69 17.06 -1.69
CA VAL A 81 11.50 16.77 -0.28
C VAL A 81 11.98 15.35 -0.04
N ARG A 82 13.13 15.24 0.61
CA ARG A 82 13.50 14.01 1.31
C ARG A 82 12.67 13.95 2.57
N THR A 83 11.44 13.46 2.46
CA THR A 83 10.80 12.89 3.64
C THR A 83 11.68 11.74 4.04
N ASP A 84 12.31 11.85 5.20
CA ASP A 84 13.03 10.75 5.79
C ASP A 84 12.00 9.64 6.05
N PHE A 85 11.92 8.67 5.13
CA PHE A 85 11.02 7.52 5.25
C PHE A 85 11.57 6.54 6.30
N ASP A 86 12.85 6.68 6.67
CA ASP A 86 13.49 6.01 7.81
C ASP A 86 13.27 6.81 9.11
N ARG A 87 12.61 7.98 9.05
CA ARG A 87 12.25 8.75 10.24
C ARG A 87 11.30 7.89 11.04
N GLU A 88 11.81 7.37 12.14
CA GLU A 88 11.03 6.75 13.19
C GLU A 88 9.71 7.53 13.29
N VAL A 89 8.60 6.88 12.92
CA VAL A 89 7.24 7.43 13.05
C VAL A 89 6.98 7.87 14.52
N HIS A 90 7.90 7.50 15.43
CA HIS A 90 8.06 7.88 16.82
C HIS A 90 8.61 9.29 17.11
N SER A 91 9.16 10.05 16.15
CA SER A 91 9.69 11.40 16.40
C SER A 91 8.95 12.50 15.61
N SER A 92 7.72 12.81 16.01
CA SER A 92 7.06 14.06 15.59
C SER A 92 7.67 15.27 16.33
N ALA A 93 8.55 15.98 15.63
CA ALA A 93 9.11 17.27 16.01
C ALA A 93 8.22 18.48 15.62
N ALA A 94 7.00 18.25 15.11
CA ALA A 94 6.02 19.32 14.90
C ALA A 94 4.85 19.11 15.87
N GLY A 95 4.55 20.11 16.70
CA GLY A 95 3.49 20.10 17.71
C GLY A 95 2.05 20.05 17.16
N HIS A 96 1.81 19.35 16.05
CA HIS A 96 0.49 19.09 15.51
C HIS A 96 0.08 17.65 15.81
N ARG A 97 -1.02 17.48 16.54
CA ARG A 97 -1.63 16.18 16.81
C ARG A 97 -2.22 15.67 15.49
N LEU A 98 -1.50 14.78 14.82
CA LEU A 98 -1.91 14.17 13.55
C LEU A 98 -3.24 13.41 13.73
N ASP A 99 -4.27 13.77 12.98
CA ASP A 99 -5.55 13.06 12.99
C ASP A 99 -5.61 12.03 11.85
N TRP A 100 -5.28 10.78 12.16
CA TRP A 100 -5.32 9.67 11.22
C TRP A 100 -6.72 9.40 10.65
N ASN A 101 -7.79 9.87 11.30
CA ASN A 101 -9.15 9.73 10.77
C ASN A 101 -9.39 10.65 9.56
N ARG A 102 -8.53 11.64 9.32
CA ARG A 102 -8.58 12.55 8.17
C ARG A 102 -7.55 12.21 7.11
N LEU A 103 -6.90 11.04 7.22
CA LEU A 103 -5.90 10.56 6.26
C LEU A 103 -6.39 9.24 5.67
N ALA A 104 -6.17 9.04 4.37
CA ALA A 104 -6.51 7.76 3.76
C ALA A 104 -5.56 7.33 2.65
N HIS A 105 -5.42 6.02 2.52
CA HIS A 105 -4.95 5.37 1.30
C HIS A 105 -6.14 5.23 0.35
N ILE A 106 -6.00 5.74 -0.87
CA ILE A 106 -7.06 5.77 -1.88
C ILE A 106 -6.66 4.94 -3.10
N GLN A 107 -7.63 4.23 -3.66
CA GLN A 107 -7.50 3.54 -4.94
C GLN A 107 -8.66 3.90 -5.85
N LEU A 108 -8.38 4.14 -7.13
CA LEU A 108 -9.40 4.39 -8.15
C LEU A 108 -9.51 3.17 -9.06
N VAL A 109 -10.73 2.68 -9.23
CA VAL A 109 -11.03 1.62 -10.18
C VAL A 109 -11.80 2.19 -11.36
N ARG A 110 -11.35 1.94 -12.59
CA ARG A 110 -12.01 2.41 -13.82
C ARG A 110 -12.75 1.30 -14.55
N ASN A 111 -12.27 0.07 -14.41
CA ASN A 111 -12.84 -1.13 -15.04
C ASN A 111 -12.97 -2.26 -14.00
N HIS A 112 -13.72 -3.30 -14.35
CA HIS A 112 -13.99 -4.42 -13.44
C HIS A 112 -12.73 -5.26 -13.13
N HIS A 113 -11.74 -5.24 -14.02
CA HIS A 113 -10.52 -6.04 -13.94
C HIS A 113 -9.54 -5.49 -12.89
N ASP A 114 -9.40 -4.17 -12.79
CA ASP A 114 -8.51 -3.49 -11.83
C ASP A 114 -9.00 -3.60 -10.37
N MET A 115 -10.26 -4.02 -10.17
CA MET A 115 -10.91 -4.09 -8.86
C MET A 115 -10.13 -4.96 -7.87
N CYS A 116 -9.65 -6.12 -8.32
CA CYS A 116 -8.94 -7.01 -7.42
C CYS A 116 -7.57 -6.44 -7.03
N SER A 117 -6.80 -5.91 -7.99
CA SER A 117 -5.50 -5.29 -7.73
C SER A 117 -5.60 -4.11 -6.75
N ALA A 118 -6.62 -3.25 -6.90
CA ALA A 118 -6.91 -2.18 -5.96
C ALA A 118 -7.24 -2.72 -4.55
N ILE A 119 -8.08 -3.74 -4.44
CA ILE A 119 -8.45 -4.33 -3.14
C ILE A 119 -7.26 -5.02 -2.48
N MET A 120 -6.36 -5.66 -3.24
CA MET A 120 -5.17 -6.34 -2.70
C MET A 120 -4.31 -5.37 -1.88
N ILE A 121 -4.05 -4.16 -2.40
CA ILE A 121 -3.28 -3.14 -1.68
C ILE A 121 -4.01 -2.69 -0.41
N LEU A 122 -5.31 -2.37 -0.52
CA LEU A 122 -6.10 -1.93 0.63
C LEU A 122 -6.24 -3.02 1.71
N ALA A 123 -6.30 -4.27 1.30
CA ALA A 123 -6.34 -5.43 2.19
C ALA A 123 -5.01 -5.65 2.90
N GLU A 124 -3.88 -5.46 2.22
CA GLU A 124 -2.56 -5.57 2.83
C GLU A 124 -2.30 -4.43 3.82
N LEU A 125 -2.70 -3.19 3.48
CA LEU A 125 -2.69 -2.05 4.42
C LEU A 125 -3.50 -2.36 5.69
N HIS A 126 -4.67 -2.99 5.54
CA HIS A 126 -5.48 -3.43 6.67
C HIS A 126 -4.78 -4.52 7.49
N LYS A 127 -4.18 -5.51 6.82
CA LYS A 127 -3.46 -6.63 7.47
C LYS A 127 -2.24 -6.14 8.25
N GLN A 128 -1.53 -5.15 7.73
CA GLN A 128 -0.39 -4.48 8.38
C GLN A 128 -0.81 -3.43 9.41
N LYS A 129 -2.12 -3.21 9.60
CA LYS A 129 -2.71 -2.29 10.59
C LYS A 129 -2.28 -0.83 10.39
N SER A 130 -2.18 -0.39 9.13
CA SER A 130 -2.05 1.03 8.83
C SER A 130 -3.15 1.82 9.57
N PRO A 131 -2.79 2.91 10.29
CA PRO A 131 -3.74 3.71 11.05
C PRO A 131 -4.62 4.58 10.16
N ALA A 132 -4.23 4.80 8.91
CA ALA A 132 -5.01 5.57 7.95
C ALA A 132 -6.26 4.81 7.48
N ARG A 133 -7.27 5.56 7.04
CA ARG A 133 -8.47 5.00 6.42
C ARG A 133 -8.14 4.44 5.04
N ARG A 134 -8.99 3.56 4.54
CA ARG A 134 -8.85 2.94 3.20
C ARG A 134 -10.06 3.31 2.39
N LEU A 135 -9.86 3.96 1.25
CA LEU A 135 -10.91 4.50 0.40
C LEU A 135 -10.81 3.89 -1.00
N LEU A 136 -11.94 3.47 -1.55
CA LEU A 136 -12.03 2.95 -2.91
C LEU A 136 -13.01 3.81 -3.71
N LEU A 137 -12.49 4.52 -4.71
CA LEU A 137 -13.30 5.25 -5.68
C LEU A 137 -13.74 4.29 -6.79
N PHE A 138 -15.03 4.27 -7.09
CA PHE A 138 -15.58 3.41 -8.14
C PHE A 138 -16.74 4.08 -8.90
N PRO A 139 -17.00 3.70 -10.16
CA PRO A 139 -18.14 4.19 -10.93
C PRO A 139 -19.47 4.02 -10.20
N LYS A 140 -20.20 5.12 -9.99
CA LYS A 140 -21.52 5.12 -9.33
C LYS A 140 -22.51 4.17 -10.04
N ALA A 141 -22.41 4.07 -11.37
CA ALA A 141 -23.23 3.17 -12.19
C ALA A 141 -23.20 1.71 -11.70
N TRP A 142 -22.07 1.22 -11.18
CA TRP A 142 -21.95 -0.18 -10.70
C TRP A 142 -22.82 -0.46 -9.47
N ALA A 143 -23.02 0.54 -8.62
CA ALA A 143 -23.92 0.46 -7.47
C ALA A 143 -25.40 0.58 -7.87
N GLU A 144 -25.69 1.32 -8.94
CA GLU A 144 -27.06 1.63 -9.37
C GLU A 144 -27.66 0.62 -10.34
N GLN A 145 -26.82 -0.13 -11.07
CA GLN A 145 -27.29 -1.19 -11.96
C GLN A 145 -28.27 -2.11 -11.22
N LYS A 146 -29.44 -2.40 -11.80
CA LYS A 146 -30.37 -3.34 -11.16
C LYS A 146 -29.75 -4.74 -11.16
N LYS A 147 -30.02 -5.53 -10.12
CA LYS A 147 -29.78 -6.97 -10.23
C LYS A 147 -30.64 -7.48 -11.38
N ALA A 148 -30.07 -8.29 -12.26
CA ALA A 148 -30.80 -8.94 -13.33
C ALA A 148 -32.07 -9.59 -12.78
N GLU A 149 -33.20 -9.40 -13.47
CA GLU A 149 -34.45 -10.02 -13.03
C GLU A 149 -34.36 -11.55 -13.13
N LYS A 150 -35.27 -12.26 -12.46
CA LYS A 150 -35.24 -13.73 -12.39
C LYS A 150 -35.43 -14.32 -13.80
N GLY A 151 -34.33 -14.67 -14.46
CA GLY A 151 -34.32 -15.21 -15.83
C GLY A 151 -33.35 -14.49 -16.78
N GLU A 152 -32.79 -13.34 -16.39
CA GLU A 152 -31.79 -12.61 -17.15
C GLU A 152 -30.37 -12.96 -16.68
N THR A 153 -29.44 -13.14 -17.63
CA THR A 153 -28.02 -13.39 -17.34
C THR A 153 -27.36 -12.04 -17.01
N GLU A 154 -27.06 -11.81 -15.73
CA GLU A 154 -26.24 -10.65 -15.30
C GLU A 154 -24.82 -10.79 -15.87
N ASP A 155 -24.20 -9.67 -16.23
CA ASP A 155 -22.79 -9.64 -16.63
C ASP A 155 -21.91 -10.26 -15.50
N PRO A 156 -21.13 -11.33 -15.79
CA PRO A 156 -20.25 -11.97 -14.82
C PRO A 156 -19.28 -11.00 -14.13
N TYR A 157 -18.86 -9.94 -14.83
CA TYR A 157 -17.96 -8.93 -14.28
C TYR A 157 -18.67 -8.07 -13.21
N VAL A 158 -19.90 -7.66 -13.46
CA VAL A 158 -20.70 -6.86 -12.51
C VAL A 158 -20.97 -7.64 -11.22
N GLN A 159 -21.30 -8.92 -11.33
CA GLN A 159 -21.48 -9.79 -10.15
C GLN A 159 -20.20 -9.91 -9.32
N SER A 160 -19.08 -10.16 -10.00
CA SER A 160 -17.76 -10.28 -9.37
C SER A 160 -17.35 -8.99 -8.69
N THR A 161 -17.48 -7.85 -9.36
CA THR A 161 -17.20 -6.52 -8.79
C THR A 161 -18.05 -6.23 -7.56
N ARG A 162 -19.35 -6.54 -7.57
CA ARG A 162 -20.22 -6.37 -6.39
C ARG A 162 -19.81 -7.24 -5.22
N ARG A 163 -19.43 -8.49 -5.49
CA ARG A 163 -18.90 -9.41 -4.47
C ARG A 163 -17.63 -8.83 -3.85
N LEU A 164 -16.70 -8.38 -4.69
CA LEU A 164 -15.43 -7.79 -4.27
C LEU A 164 -15.61 -6.51 -3.46
N MET A 165 -16.49 -5.59 -3.88
CA MET A 165 -16.79 -4.37 -3.11
C MET A 165 -17.35 -4.70 -1.72
N ARG A 166 -18.29 -5.66 -1.62
CA ARG A 166 -18.82 -6.09 -0.31
C ARG A 166 -17.75 -6.75 0.56
N LEU A 167 -16.85 -7.53 -0.06
CA LEU A 167 -15.73 -8.15 0.62
C LEU A 167 -14.78 -7.09 1.18
N ALA A 168 -14.37 -6.11 0.36
CA ALA A 168 -13.50 -5.01 0.76
C ALA A 168 -14.08 -4.21 1.94
N ALA A 169 -15.35 -3.82 1.85
CA ALA A 169 -16.02 -3.07 2.91
C ALA A 169 -16.15 -3.85 4.22
N ARG A 170 -16.51 -5.14 4.15
CA ARG A 170 -16.79 -5.94 5.35
C ARG A 170 -15.55 -6.51 6.02
N ARG A 171 -14.58 -6.98 5.22
CA ARG A 171 -13.40 -7.72 5.71
C ARG A 171 -12.21 -6.81 5.96
N TYR A 172 -12.04 -5.79 5.13
CA TYR A 172 -10.88 -4.90 5.16
C TYR A 172 -11.27 -3.47 5.51
N HIS A 173 -12.50 -3.23 5.97
CA HIS A 173 -13.04 -1.93 6.37
C HIS A 173 -12.80 -0.82 5.34
N VAL A 174 -12.84 -1.17 4.06
CA VAL A 174 -12.67 -0.21 2.96
C VAL A 174 -13.94 0.62 2.81
N GLU A 175 -13.77 1.93 2.77
CA GLU A 175 -14.85 2.86 2.49
C GLU A 175 -15.07 2.95 0.99
N LEU A 176 -16.30 2.65 0.56
CA LEU A 176 -16.67 2.64 -0.84
C LEU A 176 -17.24 4.02 -1.20
N HIS A 177 -16.60 4.72 -2.14
CA HIS A 177 -17.02 6.04 -2.55
C HIS A 177 -17.40 6.05 -4.04
N PRO A 178 -18.70 6.09 -4.36
CA PRO A 178 -19.14 6.16 -5.75
C PRO A 178 -18.76 7.52 -6.34
N ILE A 179 -18.27 7.52 -7.58
CA ILE A 179 -17.94 8.73 -8.34
C ILE A 179 -18.68 8.78 -9.67
N ALA A 180 -18.98 10.00 -10.12
CA ALA A 180 -19.45 10.26 -11.47
C ALA A 180 -18.25 10.38 -12.42
N PRO A 181 -18.43 10.10 -13.72
CA PRO A 181 -17.38 10.40 -14.69
C PRO A 181 -17.14 11.91 -14.74
N ILE A 182 -15.88 12.30 -14.94
CA ILE A 182 -15.50 13.71 -15.15
C ILE A 182 -15.98 14.18 -16.52
N ARG A 183 -16.02 13.24 -17.48
CA ARG A 183 -16.44 13.50 -18.86
C ARG A 183 -17.08 12.26 -19.46
N THR A 184 -18.05 12.49 -20.34
CA THR A 184 -18.66 11.46 -21.17
C THR A 184 -18.56 11.90 -22.63
N VAL A 185 -17.92 11.08 -23.48
CA VAL A 185 -17.73 11.35 -24.92
C VAL A 185 -18.33 10.21 -25.72
N LYS A 186 -18.96 10.49 -26.86
CA LYS A 186 -19.44 9.43 -27.74
C LYS A 186 -18.29 8.87 -28.60
N ASN A 187 -18.12 7.56 -28.61
CA ASN A 187 -17.21 6.91 -29.55
C ASN A 187 -17.76 6.95 -30.99
N LYS A 188 -16.98 6.41 -31.94
CA LYS A 188 -17.36 6.35 -33.36
C LYS A 188 -18.63 5.54 -33.61
N ASP A 189 -18.93 4.60 -32.72
CA ASP A 189 -20.09 3.71 -32.77
C ASP A 189 -21.32 4.32 -32.05
N GLY A 190 -21.18 5.52 -31.49
CA GLY A 190 -22.24 6.26 -30.80
C GLY A 190 -22.45 5.88 -29.33
N GLU A 191 -21.60 5.04 -28.77
CA GLU A 191 -21.62 4.63 -27.35
C GLU A 191 -20.92 5.68 -26.46
N ASP A 192 -21.46 5.86 -25.26
CA ASP A 192 -20.90 6.78 -24.27
C ASP A 192 -19.64 6.17 -23.62
N VAL A 193 -18.50 6.85 -23.81
CA VAL A 193 -17.22 6.57 -23.17
C VAL A 193 -17.06 7.50 -21.97
N GLU A 194 -17.07 6.91 -20.79
CA GLU A 194 -16.97 7.60 -19.51
C GLU A 194 -15.52 7.66 -19.03
N THR A 195 -15.03 8.87 -18.73
CA THR A 195 -13.69 9.09 -18.18
C THR A 195 -13.76 9.29 -16.67
N TYR A 196 -13.15 8.36 -15.93
CA TYR A 196 -12.97 8.43 -14.48
C TYR A 196 -11.52 8.80 -14.15
N SER A 197 -11.33 9.70 -13.19
CA SER A 197 -9.99 10.19 -12.82
C SER A 197 -9.88 10.47 -11.32
N LEU A 198 -8.63 10.38 -10.84
CA LEU A 198 -8.20 10.71 -9.48
C LEU A 198 -8.52 12.17 -9.09
N VAL A 199 -8.81 13.05 -10.05
CA VAL A 199 -9.32 14.40 -9.75
C VAL A 199 -10.56 14.34 -8.85
N SER A 200 -11.38 13.29 -8.94
CA SER A 200 -12.54 13.06 -8.04
C SER A 200 -12.15 12.99 -6.56
N ALA A 201 -10.91 12.63 -6.24
CA ALA A 201 -10.40 12.60 -4.87
C ALA A 201 -10.32 14.00 -4.24
N TYR A 202 -10.28 15.08 -5.03
CA TYR A 202 -10.27 16.44 -4.49
C TYR A 202 -11.63 16.90 -3.95
N ALA A 203 -12.71 16.16 -4.25
CA ALA A 203 -14.07 16.49 -3.82
C ALA A 203 -14.40 16.08 -2.37
N VAL A 204 -13.53 15.31 -1.71
CA VAL A 204 -13.75 14.78 -0.34
C VAL A 204 -13.03 15.58 0.75
N GLN A 205 -12.81 16.88 0.53
CA GLN A 205 -12.07 17.76 1.43
C GLN A 205 -12.66 17.93 2.84
N ASN A 206 -13.95 17.61 3.01
CA ASN A 206 -14.58 17.68 4.32
C ASN A 206 -14.17 16.50 5.22
N ASP A 207 -13.86 15.35 4.62
CA ASP A 207 -13.59 14.12 5.34
C ASP A 207 -12.08 13.84 5.45
N PHE A 208 -11.28 14.35 4.52
CA PHE A 208 -9.86 14.05 4.42
C PHE A 208 -9.00 15.29 4.18
N ASP A 209 -7.87 15.34 4.87
CA ASP A 209 -6.81 16.33 4.70
C ASP A 209 -5.78 15.88 3.65
N ARG A 210 -5.46 14.58 3.60
CA ARG A 210 -4.49 14.01 2.66
C ARG A 210 -4.89 12.61 2.23
N LEU A 211 -4.61 12.31 0.97
CA LEU A 211 -4.92 11.02 0.33
C LEU A 211 -3.67 10.51 -0.39
N LEU A 212 -3.24 9.28 -0.10
CA LEU A 212 -2.12 8.64 -0.78
C LEU A 212 -2.65 7.57 -1.74
N THR A 213 -2.25 7.64 -3.01
CA THR A 213 -2.53 6.61 -4.02
C THR A 213 -1.23 6.03 -4.52
N ILE A 214 -1.25 4.72 -4.80
CA ILE A 214 -0.12 3.97 -5.36
C ILE A 214 -0.65 3.20 -6.55
N GLU A 215 0.08 3.25 -7.65
CA GLU A 215 -0.31 2.63 -8.90
C GLU A 215 -0.31 1.10 -8.79
N THR A 216 -1.37 0.47 -9.29
CA THR A 216 -1.55 -0.98 -9.30
C THR A 216 -1.30 -1.54 -10.70
N PRO A 217 -0.97 -2.83 -10.87
CA PRO A 217 -0.77 -3.89 -9.86
C PRO A 217 0.56 -3.84 -9.10
N GLY A 218 0.56 -4.26 -7.84
CA GLY A 218 1.75 -4.35 -7.01
C GLY A 218 1.55 -5.16 -5.74
N MET A 219 2.63 -5.34 -4.99
CA MET A 219 2.60 -5.94 -3.66
C MET A 219 3.15 -4.97 -2.63
N LEU A 220 2.37 -4.73 -1.59
CA LEU A 220 2.79 -4.01 -0.40
C LEU A 220 3.56 -4.95 0.52
N LEU A 221 4.81 -4.60 0.82
CA LEU A 221 5.67 -5.32 1.75
C LEU A 221 5.72 -4.64 3.10
N ASP A 222 5.76 -3.30 3.13
CA ASP A 222 5.77 -2.51 4.36
C ASP A 222 4.89 -1.25 4.21
N ALA A 223 3.88 -1.11 5.08
CA ALA A 223 2.99 0.03 5.12
C ALA A 223 3.59 1.24 5.85
N GLU A 224 4.58 1.06 6.72
CA GLU A 224 5.11 2.12 7.59
C GLU A 224 5.67 3.31 6.81
N PRO A 225 6.48 3.13 5.74
CA PRO A 225 6.94 4.24 4.91
C PRO A 225 5.80 5.00 4.24
N LEU A 226 4.74 4.31 3.82
CA LEU A 226 3.58 4.95 3.19
C LEU A 226 2.77 5.78 4.19
N ASP A 227 2.60 5.26 5.40
CA ASP A 227 1.95 5.98 6.49
C ASP A 227 2.77 7.19 6.93
N ALA A 228 4.10 7.09 6.91
CA ALA A 228 5.00 8.20 7.18
C ALA A 228 4.83 9.33 6.15
N ILE A 229 4.75 9.00 4.86
CA ILE A 229 4.47 9.96 3.78
C ILE A 229 3.14 10.65 4.01
N LEU A 230 2.11 9.85 4.22
CA LEU A 230 0.75 10.33 4.38
C LEU A 230 0.62 11.21 5.64
N GLY A 231 1.36 10.91 6.70
CA GLY A 231 1.32 11.60 7.98
C GLY A 231 2.21 12.84 8.06
N PHE A 232 3.37 12.85 7.39
CA PHE A 232 4.44 13.80 7.69
C PHE A 232 4.99 14.58 6.49
N THR A 233 4.59 14.25 5.26
CA THR A 233 4.89 15.11 4.10
C THR A 233 4.24 16.48 4.31
N GLU A 234 4.92 17.54 3.89
CA GLU A 234 4.37 18.89 3.97
C GLU A 234 3.06 19.03 3.19
N ALA A 235 2.19 19.94 3.65
CA ALA A 235 0.92 20.20 2.99
C ALA A 235 1.19 20.84 1.61
N ALA A 236 0.82 20.13 0.55
CA ALA A 236 0.92 20.59 -0.81
C ALA A 236 -0.29 20.06 -1.62
N PRO A 237 -0.80 20.84 -2.60
CA PRO A 237 -1.95 20.43 -3.42
C PRO A 237 -1.73 19.08 -4.11
N PHE A 238 -0.51 18.87 -4.61
CA PHE A 238 -0.12 17.67 -5.33
C PHE A 238 1.35 17.35 -5.09
N VAL A 239 1.62 16.10 -4.78
CA VAL A 239 2.94 15.55 -4.52
C VAL A 239 3.07 14.25 -5.29
N MET A 240 4.23 14.02 -5.89
CA MET A 240 4.51 12.86 -6.73
C MET A 240 5.92 12.32 -6.48
N LEU A 241 6.20 11.13 -7.00
CA LEU A 241 7.56 10.61 -6.96
C LEU A 241 8.49 11.41 -7.87
N HIS A 242 9.73 11.54 -7.42
CA HIS A 242 10.82 11.97 -8.25
C HIS A 242 11.25 10.79 -9.12
N ASP A 243 11.14 10.96 -10.44
CA ASP A 243 11.69 10.02 -11.41
C ASP A 243 13.20 9.87 -11.19
N THR A 244 13.67 8.64 -10.98
CA THR A 244 15.09 8.42 -10.71
C THR A 244 15.87 8.37 -12.00
N VAL A 245 17.06 8.96 -11.99
CA VAL A 245 18.01 8.88 -13.11
C VAL A 245 18.55 7.44 -13.29
N LYS A 246 18.19 6.47 -12.44
CA LYS A 246 18.80 5.12 -12.40
C LYS A 246 18.15 4.11 -13.36
N ASN A 247 17.16 4.51 -14.16
CA ASN A 247 16.43 3.60 -15.06
C ASN A 247 15.91 2.35 -14.30
N ASP A 248 15.44 2.57 -13.08
CA ASP A 248 14.93 1.55 -12.17
C ASP A 248 13.45 1.20 -12.44
N ASN A 249 12.90 1.70 -13.56
CA ASN A 249 11.54 1.44 -14.01
C ASN A 249 10.47 1.81 -12.96
N VAL A 250 10.82 2.77 -12.08
CA VAL A 250 9.92 3.45 -11.15
C VAL A 250 9.59 4.79 -11.78
N HIS A 251 8.30 5.09 -11.88
CA HIS A 251 7.83 6.29 -12.54
C HIS A 251 7.24 7.28 -11.53
N SER A 252 7.22 8.53 -11.96
CA SER A 252 6.60 9.65 -11.26
C SER A 252 5.15 9.37 -10.84
N GLU A 253 4.42 8.65 -11.69
CA GLU A 253 3.02 8.27 -11.55
C GLU A 253 2.76 7.07 -10.64
N ASP A 254 3.81 6.35 -10.21
CA ASP A 254 3.62 5.17 -9.37
C ASP A 254 3.07 5.51 -7.98
N MET A 255 3.16 6.77 -7.55
CA MET A 255 2.55 7.23 -6.30
C MET A 255 2.26 8.73 -6.33
N PHE A 256 1.05 9.09 -5.89
CA PHE A 256 0.67 10.48 -5.67
C PHE A 256 0.16 10.68 -4.24
N LEU A 257 0.51 11.81 -3.65
CA LEU A 257 -0.10 12.32 -2.43
C LEU A 257 -0.89 13.59 -2.80
N LEU A 258 -2.19 13.55 -2.52
CA LEU A 258 -3.16 14.55 -2.90
C LEU A 258 -3.64 15.29 -1.64
N GLN A 259 -3.81 16.60 -1.73
CA GLN A 259 -4.48 17.39 -0.71
C GLN A 259 -5.85 17.85 -1.24
N PRO A 260 -6.95 17.22 -0.81
CA PRO A 260 -8.29 17.56 -1.28
C PRO A 260 -8.63 19.05 -1.14
N SER A 261 -9.26 19.59 -2.17
CA SER A 261 -9.65 21.00 -2.22
C SER A 261 -10.77 21.21 -3.21
N LYS A 262 -11.89 21.77 -2.72
CA LYS A 262 -13.07 22.06 -3.54
C LYS A 262 -12.76 23.04 -4.68
N THR A 263 -11.89 24.03 -4.43
CA THR A 263 -11.53 25.02 -5.46
C THR A 263 -10.72 24.35 -6.56
N LEU A 264 -9.73 23.54 -6.19
CA LEU A 264 -8.90 22.79 -7.13
C LEU A 264 -9.72 21.76 -7.91
N TYR A 265 -10.61 21.02 -7.24
CA TYR A 265 -11.54 20.09 -7.88
C TYR A 265 -12.36 20.78 -8.99
N ASN A 266 -12.95 21.94 -8.70
CA ASN A 266 -13.74 22.68 -9.68
C ASN A 266 -12.89 23.18 -10.86
N THR A 267 -11.65 23.61 -10.61
CA THR A 267 -10.73 24.05 -11.67
C THR A 267 -10.32 22.88 -12.57
N LEU A 268 -9.85 21.78 -11.97
CA LEU A 268 -9.39 20.60 -12.70
C LEU A 268 -10.52 19.96 -13.51
N THR A 269 -11.71 19.83 -12.92
CA THR A 269 -12.89 19.27 -13.62
C THR A 269 -13.22 20.11 -14.85
N LYS A 270 -13.25 21.45 -14.73
CA LYS A 270 -13.49 22.35 -15.87
C LYS A 270 -12.42 22.24 -16.95
N THR A 271 -11.15 22.13 -16.57
CA THR A 271 -10.06 21.93 -17.53
C THR A 271 -10.22 20.61 -18.27
N LEU A 272 -10.56 19.53 -17.57
CA LEU A 272 -10.73 18.20 -18.17
C LEU A 272 -12.00 18.06 -19.03
N GLU A 273 -12.97 18.95 -18.89
CA GLU A 273 -14.14 19.04 -19.77
C GLU A 273 -13.76 19.52 -21.20
N GLU A 274 -12.62 20.20 -21.37
CA GLU A 274 -12.20 20.73 -22.67
C GLU A 274 -11.86 19.60 -23.68
N GLU A 275 -12.15 19.82 -24.97
CA GLU A 275 -11.91 18.82 -26.02
C GLU A 275 -10.45 18.38 -26.14
N ALA A 276 -9.51 19.26 -25.78
CA ALA A 276 -8.07 18.98 -25.76
C ALA A 276 -7.70 17.77 -24.87
N TYR A 277 -8.52 17.47 -23.85
CA TYR A 277 -8.32 16.37 -22.92
C TYR A 277 -9.17 15.13 -23.24
N SER A 278 -9.59 14.96 -24.49
CA SER A 278 -10.48 13.86 -24.96
C SER A 278 -9.91 12.44 -24.87
N GLY A 279 -8.69 12.27 -24.33
CA GLY A 279 -8.09 10.98 -24.01
C GLY A 279 -7.35 10.99 -22.68
N PHE A 280 -7.74 11.88 -21.75
CA PHE A 280 -7.05 12.03 -20.48
C PHE A 280 -7.08 10.75 -19.65
N ASN A 281 -5.93 10.42 -19.08
CA ASN A 281 -5.76 9.40 -18.05
C ASN A 281 -4.92 10.01 -16.91
N ASP A 282 -4.93 9.38 -15.74
CA ASP A 282 -4.21 9.95 -14.58
C ASP A 282 -2.68 9.85 -14.70
N THR A 283 -2.13 9.16 -15.71
CA THR A 283 -0.67 9.21 -15.97
C THR A 283 -0.23 10.62 -16.35
N TYR A 284 -1.13 11.42 -16.94
CA TYR A 284 -0.89 12.82 -17.26
C TYR A 284 -1.36 13.79 -16.17
N LEU A 285 -1.82 13.30 -15.01
CA LEU A 285 -2.32 14.16 -13.94
C LEU A 285 -1.26 15.16 -13.46
N ALA A 286 0.00 14.72 -13.38
CA ALA A 286 1.12 15.57 -13.00
C ALA A 286 1.29 16.79 -13.92
N SER A 287 0.94 16.68 -15.22
CA SER A 287 1.06 17.79 -16.17
C SER A 287 0.10 18.96 -15.88
N LEU A 288 -0.94 18.73 -15.06
CA LEU A 288 -1.89 19.76 -14.64
C LEU A 288 -1.36 20.60 -13.46
N PHE A 289 -0.21 20.25 -12.89
CA PHE A 289 0.39 20.93 -11.75
C PHE A 289 1.73 21.54 -12.16
N PRO A 290 1.87 22.88 -12.17
CA PRO A 290 3.10 23.53 -12.65
C PRO A 290 4.28 23.37 -11.69
N GLU A 291 4.02 23.23 -10.38
CA GLU A 291 5.04 23.12 -9.34
C GLU A 291 4.69 21.99 -8.36
N PRO A 292 4.81 20.71 -8.77
CA PRO A 292 4.57 19.58 -7.88
C PRO A 292 5.70 19.47 -6.85
N VAL A 293 5.37 19.02 -5.64
CA VAL A 293 6.40 18.60 -4.68
C VAL A 293 6.89 17.20 -5.08
N LEU A 294 8.22 17.02 -5.12
CA LEU A 294 8.84 15.77 -5.53
C LEU A 294 9.34 14.99 -4.31
N LEU A 295 8.89 13.74 -4.18
CA LEU A 295 9.33 12.79 -3.14
C LEU A 295 10.42 11.88 -3.68
N ALA A 296 11.50 11.71 -2.93
CA ALA A 296 12.52 10.73 -3.29
C ALA A 296 11.93 9.31 -3.29
N SER A 297 12.14 8.54 -4.35
CA SER A 297 11.68 7.14 -4.41
C SER A 297 12.58 6.17 -3.63
N SER A 298 13.80 6.59 -3.27
CA SER A 298 14.77 5.79 -2.53
C SER A 298 15.75 6.65 -1.73
N SER A 299 16.32 6.06 -0.68
CA SER A 299 17.45 6.56 0.11
C SER A 299 18.70 5.71 -0.19
N GLU A 300 19.78 5.90 0.58
CA GLU A 300 20.98 5.06 0.46
C GLU A 300 20.73 3.62 0.94
N SER A 301 19.79 3.41 1.86
CA SER A 301 19.54 2.13 2.54
C SER A 301 18.15 1.52 2.32
N SER A 302 17.18 2.32 1.88
CA SER A 302 15.78 1.91 1.70
C SER A 302 15.22 2.40 0.36
N ALA A 303 14.23 1.69 -0.17
CA ALA A 303 13.51 2.10 -1.37
C ALA A 303 12.01 2.17 -1.05
N LEU A 304 11.35 3.24 -1.44
CA LEU A 304 9.90 3.30 -1.29
C LEU A 304 9.22 2.36 -2.28
N ILE A 305 9.63 2.43 -3.55
CA ILE A 305 9.12 1.59 -4.63
C ILE A 305 10.27 0.92 -5.34
N ARG A 306 10.11 -0.36 -5.68
CA ARG A 306 10.94 -1.07 -6.65
C ARG A 306 10.07 -1.66 -7.74
N SER A 307 10.60 -1.68 -8.95
CA SER A 307 9.92 -2.24 -10.10
C SER A 307 10.45 -3.65 -10.41
N VAL A 308 9.55 -4.60 -10.63
CA VAL A 308 9.91 -5.99 -11.00
C VAL A 308 10.73 -6.03 -12.29
N GLY A 309 10.51 -5.07 -13.21
CA GLY A 309 11.28 -4.95 -14.46
C GLY A 309 12.79 -4.79 -14.26
N THR A 310 13.23 -4.28 -13.09
CA THR A 310 14.67 -4.16 -12.77
C THR A 310 15.39 -5.51 -12.67
N LEU A 311 14.66 -6.58 -12.33
CA LEU A 311 15.23 -7.93 -12.23
C LEU A 311 15.78 -8.42 -13.57
N HIS A 312 15.27 -7.94 -14.71
CA HIS A 312 15.79 -8.28 -16.05
C HIS A 312 17.20 -7.75 -16.28
N HIS A 313 17.60 -6.71 -15.56
CA HIS A 313 18.90 -6.05 -15.66
C HIS A 313 19.83 -6.40 -14.48
N ALA A 314 19.44 -7.37 -13.65
CA ALA A 314 20.23 -7.82 -12.52
C ALA A 314 21.63 -8.32 -12.95
N GLY A 315 22.67 -7.68 -12.39
CA GLY A 315 24.06 -8.07 -12.60
C GLY A 315 24.43 -9.38 -11.89
N HIS A 316 25.70 -9.77 -11.97
CA HIS A 316 26.19 -10.99 -11.32
C HIS A 316 26.11 -10.93 -9.78
N ASP A 317 26.27 -9.74 -9.20
CA ASP A 317 26.27 -9.52 -7.75
C ASP A 317 24.87 -9.26 -7.16
N PHE A 318 23.81 -9.65 -7.88
CA PHE A 318 22.44 -9.46 -7.42
C PHE A 318 22.20 -10.21 -6.11
N ASN A 319 21.67 -9.50 -5.11
CA ASN A 319 21.33 -10.06 -3.81
C ASN A 319 19.82 -10.05 -3.62
N GLN A 320 19.20 -11.23 -3.63
CA GLN A 320 17.76 -11.41 -3.45
C GLN A 320 17.25 -10.82 -2.12
N THR A 321 17.97 -11.07 -1.02
CA THR A 321 17.55 -10.62 0.32
C THR A 321 17.55 -9.10 0.37
N ALA A 322 18.63 -8.47 -0.08
CA ALA A 322 18.69 -7.01 -0.17
C ALA A 322 17.65 -6.41 -1.13
N TYR A 323 17.22 -7.17 -2.16
CA TYR A 323 16.18 -6.74 -3.09
C TYR A 323 14.77 -6.73 -2.46
N LEU A 324 14.50 -7.64 -1.54
CA LEU A 324 13.20 -7.75 -0.86
C LEU A 324 13.18 -7.04 0.51
N ASP A 325 14.35 -6.78 1.08
CA ASP A 325 14.49 -6.02 2.33
C ASP A 325 14.43 -4.50 2.06
N ASN A 326 13.95 -3.77 3.07
CA ASN A 326 13.87 -2.30 3.10
C ASN A 326 13.15 -1.70 1.88
N VAL A 327 12.10 -2.37 1.41
CA VAL A 327 11.23 -1.84 0.36
C VAL A 327 9.77 -1.82 0.82
N ALA A 328 9.09 -0.68 0.61
CA ALA A 328 7.68 -0.56 0.99
C ALA A 328 6.77 -1.27 -0.02
N TYR A 329 7.00 -1.05 -1.31
CA TYR A 329 6.13 -1.53 -2.38
C TYR A 329 6.90 -2.06 -3.59
N ILE A 330 6.46 -3.20 -4.11
CA ILE A 330 6.94 -3.78 -5.37
C ILE A 330 5.90 -3.56 -6.45
N ARG A 331 6.22 -2.71 -7.43
CA ARG A 331 5.40 -2.44 -8.61
C ARG A 331 5.66 -3.51 -9.68
N PHE A 332 4.61 -4.16 -10.15
CA PHE A 332 4.70 -5.06 -11.31
C PHE A 332 4.63 -4.27 -12.63
N SER A 333 5.59 -3.37 -12.84
CA SER A 333 5.89 -2.81 -14.16
C SER A 333 6.94 -3.71 -14.80
N ASP A 334 6.50 -4.68 -15.59
CA ASP A 334 7.37 -5.60 -16.34
C ASP A 334 7.23 -5.33 -17.84
N PRO A 335 8.28 -4.86 -18.54
CA PRO A 335 8.18 -4.55 -19.96
C PRO A 335 8.00 -5.80 -20.85
N LYS A 336 8.21 -7.01 -20.32
CA LYS A 336 8.12 -8.26 -21.07
C LYS A 336 6.81 -9.02 -20.88
N LEU A 337 5.98 -8.64 -19.90
CA LEU A 337 4.70 -9.27 -19.64
C LEU A 337 3.57 -8.23 -19.56
N PRO A 338 2.34 -8.57 -19.96
CA PRO A 338 1.20 -7.65 -19.92
C PRO A 338 0.77 -7.26 -18.50
N GLY A 339 1.13 -8.06 -17.48
CA GLY A 339 0.78 -7.83 -16.08
C GLY A 339 0.79 -9.14 -15.27
N PRO A 340 0.87 -9.07 -13.94
CA PRO A 340 0.86 -10.23 -13.04
C PRO A 340 -0.52 -10.87 -12.84
N GLU A 341 -1.59 -10.14 -13.14
CA GLU A 341 -2.98 -10.64 -13.20
C GLU A 341 -3.24 -11.67 -14.31
N TYR A 342 -2.37 -11.74 -15.32
CA TYR A 342 -2.62 -12.51 -16.53
C TYR A 342 -1.91 -13.87 -16.51
N ASP A 343 -2.64 -14.92 -16.91
CA ASP A 343 -2.06 -16.22 -17.24
C ASP A 343 -1.53 -16.18 -18.68
N VAL A 344 -0.24 -15.90 -18.78
CA VAL A 344 0.49 -15.79 -20.04
C VAL A 344 0.99 -17.17 -20.48
N PRO A 345 0.93 -17.52 -21.78
CA PRO A 345 1.44 -18.78 -22.30
C PRO A 345 2.85 -19.10 -21.80
N TRP A 346 3.08 -20.38 -21.49
CA TRP A 346 4.34 -20.84 -20.89
C TRP A 346 5.60 -20.42 -21.68
N ALA A 347 5.54 -20.46 -23.01
CA ALA A 347 6.66 -20.09 -23.87
C ALA A 347 7.06 -18.62 -23.68
N ASP A 348 6.08 -17.71 -23.65
CA ASP A 348 6.30 -16.29 -23.47
C ASP A 348 6.77 -15.99 -22.03
N LYS A 349 6.19 -16.67 -21.04
CA LYS A 349 6.63 -16.57 -19.64
C LYS A 349 8.08 -16.99 -19.47
N VAL A 350 8.52 -18.07 -20.12
CA VAL A 350 9.93 -18.53 -20.09
C VAL A 350 10.84 -17.54 -20.79
N ALA A 351 10.43 -16.98 -21.94
CA ALA A 351 11.20 -15.97 -22.66
C ALA A 351 11.35 -14.66 -21.85
N ALA A 352 10.37 -14.34 -21.01
CA ALA A 352 10.40 -13.17 -20.16
C ALA A 352 11.43 -13.28 -19.01
N ARG A 353 11.73 -14.48 -18.51
CA ARG A 353 12.51 -14.68 -17.27
C ARG A 353 13.86 -13.91 -17.25
N PRO A 354 14.27 -13.37 -16.09
CA PRO A 354 15.59 -12.78 -15.91
C PRO A 354 16.73 -13.74 -16.26
N LYS A 355 17.88 -13.18 -16.67
CA LYS A 355 19.08 -13.97 -17.02
C LYS A 355 19.85 -14.43 -15.78
N ASN A 356 19.92 -13.60 -14.74
CA ASN A 356 20.53 -13.95 -13.48
C ASN A 356 19.63 -14.96 -12.74
N LYS A 357 20.19 -16.06 -12.23
CA LYS A 357 19.44 -17.16 -11.60
C LYS A 357 18.70 -16.74 -10.32
N ASP A 358 19.33 -15.92 -9.50
CA ASP A 358 18.73 -15.45 -8.24
C ASP A 358 17.65 -14.40 -8.50
N ALA A 359 17.88 -13.53 -9.50
CA ALA A 359 16.86 -12.60 -9.98
C ALA A 359 15.68 -13.33 -10.61
N ASP A 360 15.93 -14.40 -11.37
CA ASP A 360 14.92 -15.26 -11.96
C ASP A 360 14.08 -15.99 -10.91
N TRP A 361 14.73 -16.55 -9.89
CA TRP A 361 14.03 -17.15 -8.76
C TRP A 361 13.17 -16.11 -8.02
N THR A 362 13.72 -14.92 -7.76
CA THR A 362 13.01 -13.81 -7.13
C THR A 362 11.79 -13.38 -7.96
N TRP A 363 11.97 -13.18 -9.25
CA TRP A 363 10.91 -12.83 -10.20
C TRP A 363 9.81 -13.89 -10.20
N THR A 364 10.19 -15.18 -10.32
CA THR A 364 9.24 -16.31 -10.34
C THR A 364 8.45 -16.37 -9.03
N LYS A 365 9.13 -16.16 -7.90
CA LYS A 365 8.53 -16.11 -6.57
C LYS A 365 7.52 -14.96 -6.45
N LEU A 366 7.88 -13.75 -6.87
CA LEU A 366 7.00 -12.58 -6.79
C LEU A 366 5.71 -12.77 -7.59
N TYR A 367 5.79 -13.28 -8.82
CA TYR A 367 4.59 -13.60 -9.61
C TYR A 367 3.73 -14.70 -8.96
N GLY A 368 4.36 -15.70 -8.33
CA GLY A 368 3.65 -16.73 -7.58
C GLY A 368 2.93 -16.18 -6.35
N GLU A 369 3.61 -15.32 -5.57
CA GLU A 369 3.04 -14.66 -4.39
C GLU A 369 1.89 -13.72 -4.77
N PHE A 370 2.03 -12.97 -5.87
CA PHE A 370 0.94 -12.14 -6.39
C PHE A 370 -0.30 -12.98 -6.75
N ALA A 371 -0.12 -14.08 -7.49
CA ALA A 371 -1.21 -14.97 -7.87
C ALA A 371 -1.89 -15.60 -6.64
N GLN A 372 -1.09 -16.04 -5.66
CA GLN A 372 -1.60 -16.56 -4.39
C GLN A 372 -2.41 -15.49 -3.64
N MET A 373 -1.88 -14.27 -3.54
CA MET A 373 -2.56 -13.16 -2.88
C MET A 373 -3.88 -12.78 -3.58
N ARG A 374 -3.90 -12.78 -4.92
CA ARG A 374 -5.12 -12.57 -5.71
C ARG A 374 -6.18 -13.61 -5.35
N MET A 375 -5.78 -14.88 -5.27
CA MET A 375 -6.70 -15.96 -4.92
C MET A 375 -7.17 -15.87 -3.46
N GLU A 376 -6.28 -15.57 -2.51
CA GLU A 376 -6.63 -15.46 -1.08
C GLU A 376 -7.53 -14.27 -0.78
N ILE A 377 -7.25 -13.12 -1.40
CA ILE A 377 -7.95 -11.86 -1.12
C ILE A 377 -9.23 -11.75 -1.94
N CYS A 378 -9.20 -12.06 -3.24
CA CYS A 378 -10.33 -11.87 -4.14
C CYS A 378 -11.09 -13.17 -4.42
N GLY A 379 -10.46 -14.34 -4.23
CA GLY A 379 -11.00 -15.61 -4.68
C GLY A 379 -11.14 -15.66 -6.19
N LEU A 380 -10.14 -15.13 -6.89
CA LEU A 380 -10.02 -15.09 -8.35
C LEU A 380 -8.67 -15.68 -8.76
N ASP A 381 -8.69 -16.53 -9.78
CA ASP A 381 -7.49 -16.98 -10.47
C ASP A 381 -6.94 -15.86 -11.39
N LEU A 382 -5.85 -16.17 -12.10
CA LEU A 382 -5.31 -15.30 -13.14
C LEU A 382 -6.23 -15.27 -14.37
N ASP A 383 -6.30 -14.12 -15.02
CA ASP A 383 -7.12 -13.91 -16.20
C ASP A 383 -6.41 -14.44 -17.45
N SER A 384 -7.14 -15.10 -18.35
CA SER A 384 -6.52 -15.64 -19.57
C SER A 384 -6.04 -14.51 -20.47
N TRP A 385 -4.75 -14.46 -20.79
CA TRP A 385 -4.22 -13.47 -21.73
C TRP A 385 -4.53 -13.87 -23.18
N ARG A 386 -5.03 -12.91 -23.97
CA ARG A 386 -5.16 -13.02 -25.43
C ARG A 386 -4.52 -11.77 -26.06
N PRO A 387 -3.46 -11.93 -26.87
CA PRO A 387 -2.74 -10.80 -27.49
C PRO A 387 -3.57 -10.02 -28.50
#